data_AF-A0A5N5PNU1-F1
#
_entry.id   AF-A0A5N5PNU1-F1
#
_cell.length_a   1.000
_cell.length_b   1.000
_cell.length_c   1.000
_cell.angle_alpha   90.00
_cell.angle_beta   90.00
_cell.angle_gamma   90.00
#
_symmetry.space_group_name_H-M   'P 1'
#
loop_
_entity.id
_entity.type
_entity.pdbx_description
1 polymer ?
#
loop_
_entity_poly.entity_id
_entity_poly.type
_entity_poly.pdbx_seq_one_letter_code
_entity_poly.pdbx_strand_id
1 'polypeptide(L)'
;SKRRRGVGVVTPNACTECRRKRTKCDGQKPCSRCEGLGISECVYEVPVRQSKEHLRKEIQRLQHEQRSSDRVFAALASSDLSGDVLARLRSGQPVESISEWLSG
;
A
#
# COMPACT_ATOMS: atom_id res chain seq x y z
N SER A 1 -34.54 3.42 0.96
CA SER A 1 -34.91 4.53 0.07
C SER A 1 -33.67 5.08 -0.64
N LYS A 2 -33.36 4.60 -1.86
CA LYS A 2 -32.27 5.15 -2.68
C LYS A 2 -32.77 6.45 -3.31
N ARG A 3 -32.44 7.61 -2.73
CA ARG A 3 -32.79 8.92 -3.30
C ARG A 3 -32.33 8.95 -4.77
N ARG A 4 -33.28 9.12 -5.70
CA ARG A 4 -33.00 9.17 -7.14
C ARG A 4 -31.94 10.23 -7.40
N ARG A 5 -30.86 9.86 -8.08
CA ARG A 5 -29.82 10.79 -8.52
C ARG A 5 -30.46 11.74 -9.52
N GLY A 6 -30.75 12.98 -9.11
CA GLY A 6 -31.36 13.98 -9.99
C GLY A 6 -30.56 14.14 -11.28
N VAL A 7 -31.27 14.37 -12.39
CA VAL A 7 -30.87 14.39 -13.81
C VAL A 7 -29.74 15.37 -14.11
N GLY A 8 -28.55 15.09 -13.59
CA GLY A 8 -27.31 15.72 -14.01
C GLY A 8 -26.32 14.60 -14.35
N VAL A 9 -25.46 14.84 -15.32
CA VAL A 9 -24.34 13.94 -15.62
C VAL A 9 -23.51 13.83 -14.32
N VAL A 10 -23.48 12.63 -13.72
CA VAL A 10 -22.67 12.35 -12.52
C VAL A 10 -21.61 11.35 -12.93
N THR A 11 -20.35 11.75 -12.82
CA THR A 11 -19.23 10.85 -13.09
C THR A 11 -19.13 9.75 -12.03
N PRO A 12 -18.76 8.51 -12.40
CA PRO A 12 -18.41 7.47 -11.44
C PRO A 12 -17.14 7.79 -10.63
N ASN A 13 -16.24 8.61 -11.19
CA ASN A 13 -15.03 9.08 -10.50
C ASN A 13 -15.09 10.60 -10.30
N ALA A 14 -15.61 11.05 -9.16
CA ALA A 14 -15.62 12.46 -8.79
C ALA A 14 -14.19 12.95 -8.45
N CYS A 15 -13.91 14.23 -8.72
CA CYS A 15 -12.67 14.88 -8.27
C CYS A 15 -12.54 14.83 -6.74
N THR A 16 -11.32 14.99 -6.23
CA THR A 16 -10.96 14.92 -4.80
C THR A 16 -11.83 15.87 -3.96
N GLU A 17 -12.02 17.11 -4.40
CA GLU A 17 -12.84 18.09 -3.69
C GLU A 17 -14.33 17.72 -3.62
N CYS A 18 -14.93 17.33 -4.75
CA CYS A 18 -16.33 16.89 -4.75
C CYS A 18 -16.53 15.60 -3.97
N ARG A 19 -15.56 14.67 -4.01
CA ARG A 19 -15.56 13.44 -3.22
C ARG A 19 -15.51 13.75 -1.72
N ARG A 20 -14.58 14.63 -1.30
CA ARG A 20 -14.42 15.08 0.08
C ARG A 20 -15.66 15.78 0.61
N LYS A 21 -16.27 16.66 -0.19
CA LYS A 21 -17.49 17.40 0.15
C LYS A 21 -18.79 16.60 -0.02
N ARG A 22 -18.73 15.38 -0.55
CA ARG A 22 -19.90 14.52 -0.86
C ARG A 22 -20.93 15.22 -1.76
N THR A 23 -20.45 16.03 -2.72
CA THR A 23 -21.28 16.76 -3.68
C THR A 23 -21.26 16.13 -5.06
N LYS A 24 -22.21 16.50 -5.92
CA LYS A 24 -22.21 16.06 -7.33
C LYS A 24 -20.97 16.61 -8.05
N CYS A 25 -20.39 15.77 -8.90
CA CYS A 25 -19.29 16.09 -9.81
C CYS A 25 -19.71 15.66 -11.22
N ASP A 26 -19.48 16.52 -12.20
CA ASP A 26 -19.82 16.30 -13.61
C ASP A 26 -18.73 15.55 -14.39
N GLY A 27 -17.52 15.44 -13.84
CA GLY A 27 -16.40 14.76 -14.50
C GLY A 27 -15.58 15.64 -15.45
N GLN A 28 -15.93 16.91 -15.62
CA GLN A 28 -15.14 17.84 -16.43
C GLN A 28 -13.82 18.20 -15.71
N LYS A 29 -12.86 18.76 -16.44
CA LYS A 29 -11.53 19.12 -15.93
C LYS A 29 -11.19 20.58 -16.28
N PRO A 30 -11.32 21.53 -15.32
CA PRO A 30 -11.89 21.38 -13.98
C PRO A 30 -13.39 21.05 -14.03
N CYS A 31 -13.96 20.48 -12.95
CA CYS A 31 -15.40 20.24 -12.89
C CYS A 31 -16.16 21.57 -12.69
N SER A 32 -17.38 21.73 -13.21
CA SER A 32 -18.11 23.02 -13.19
C SER A 32 -18.25 23.59 -11.77
N ARG A 33 -18.33 22.72 -10.76
CA ARG A 33 -18.37 23.15 -9.35
C ARG A 33 -17.03 23.71 -8.87
N CYS A 34 -15.92 23.06 -9.20
CA CYS A 34 -14.60 23.56 -8.81
C CYS A 34 -14.30 24.86 -9.53
N GLU A 35 -14.65 24.94 -10.82
CA GLU A 35 -14.54 26.16 -11.61
C GLU A 35 -15.35 27.31 -10.99
N GLY A 36 -16.64 27.10 -10.70
CA GLY A 36 -17.49 28.14 -10.11
C GLY A 36 -17.11 28.57 -8.68
N LEU A 37 -16.31 27.77 -7.96
CA LEU A 37 -15.80 28.10 -6.64
C LEU A 37 -14.38 28.68 -6.66
N GLY A 38 -13.76 28.82 -7.84
CA GLY A 38 -12.37 29.26 -7.97
C GLY A 38 -11.36 28.29 -7.35
N ILE A 39 -11.68 26.99 -7.29
CA ILE A 39 -10.77 25.97 -6.78
C ILE A 39 -9.72 25.68 -7.87
N SER A 40 -8.48 26.08 -7.63
CA SER A 40 -7.35 25.87 -8.54
C SER A 40 -6.99 24.39 -8.71
N GLU A 41 -7.17 23.57 -7.67
CA GLU A 41 -6.77 22.17 -7.64
C GLU A 41 -7.98 21.22 -7.77
N CYS A 42 -8.51 21.08 -8.99
CA CYS A 42 -9.55 20.10 -9.31
C CYS A 42 -8.94 18.75 -9.75
N VAL A 43 -8.42 17.99 -8.79
CA VAL A 43 -7.68 16.75 -9.07
C VAL A 43 -8.59 15.52 -9.12
N TYR A 44 -8.34 14.63 -10.08
CA TYR A 44 -8.99 13.33 -10.17
C TYR A 44 -7.97 12.24 -9.89
N GLU A 45 -8.07 11.62 -8.72
CA GLU A 45 -7.26 10.46 -8.39
C GLU A 45 -7.83 9.22 -9.07
N VAL A 46 -6.95 8.42 -9.68
CA VAL A 46 -7.29 7.07 -10.16
C VAL A 46 -7.42 6.18 -8.92
N PRO A 47 -8.59 5.58 -8.67
CA PRO A 47 -8.74 4.66 -7.55
C PRO A 47 -7.82 3.46 -7.75
N VAL A 48 -6.82 3.29 -6.87
CA VAL A 48 -6.01 2.07 -6.85
C VAL A 48 -6.87 0.96 -6.24
N ARG A 49 -7.38 0.06 -7.09
CA ARG A 49 -8.13 -1.11 -6.63
C ARG A 49 -7.15 -2.23 -6.29
N GLN A 50 -6.72 -2.29 -5.04
CA GLN A 50 -6.12 -3.51 -4.50
C GLN A 50 -7.21 -4.35 -3.81
N SER A 51 -7.28 -5.63 -4.14
CA SER A 51 -8.21 -6.53 -3.45
C SER A 51 -7.76 -6.68 -1.99
N LYS A 52 -8.73 -6.88 -1.08
CA LYS A 52 -8.40 -7.16 0.33
C LYS A 52 -7.54 -8.42 0.47
N GLU A 53 -7.72 -9.40 -0.41
CA GLU A 53 -6.92 -10.62 -0.44
C GLU A 53 -5.46 -10.33 -0.83
N HIS A 54 -5.24 -9.51 -1.86
CA HIS A 54 -3.90 -9.10 -2.28
C HIS A 54 -3.15 -8.40 -1.13
N LEU A 55 -3.81 -7.43 -0.46
CA LEU A 55 -3.23 -6.73 0.69
C LEU A 55 -2.90 -7.68 1.84
N ARG A 56 -3.75 -8.68 2.12
CA ARG A 56 -3.48 -9.69 3.17
C ARG A 56 -2.28 -10.57 2.84
N LYS A 57 -2.18 -11.04 1.59
CA LYS A 57 -1.03 -11.82 1.12
C LYS A 57 0.26 -11.01 1.24
N GLU A 58 0.20 -9.74 0.86
CA GLU A 58 1.35 -8.85 0.95
C GLU A 58 1.78 -8.60 2.40
N ILE A 59 0.83 -8.37 3.32
CA ILE A 59 1.12 -8.27 4.76
C ILE A 59 1.79 -9.56 5.28
N GLN A 60 1.27 -10.73 4.89
CA GLN A 60 1.85 -12.01 5.32
C GLN A 60 3.29 -12.20 4.80
N ARG A 61 3.54 -11.84 3.53
CA ARG A 61 4.88 -11.86 2.92
C ARG A 61 5.84 -10.93 3.65
N LEU A 62 5.45 -9.67 3.85
CA LEU A 62 6.26 -8.67 4.55
C LEU A 62 6.56 -9.08 6.00
N GLN A 63 5.57 -9.63 6.70
CA GLN A 63 5.78 -10.15 8.07
C GLN A 63 6.71 -11.36 8.09
N HIS A 64 6.69 -12.21 7.06
CA HIS A 64 7.62 -13.33 6.94
C HIS A 64 9.06 -12.85 6.71
N GLU A 65 9.27 -11.93 5.77
CA GLU A 65 10.57 -11.31 5.49
C GLU A 65 11.14 -10.56 6.71
N GLN A 66 10.27 -9.85 7.44
CA GLN A 66 10.66 -9.18 8.68
C GLN A 66 11.13 -10.17 9.74
N ARG A 67 10.36 -11.24 10.00
CA ARG A 67 10.76 -12.28 10.98
C ARG A 67 12.06 -12.98 10.58
N SER A 68 12.25 -13.22 9.28
CA SER A 68 13.46 -13.81 8.71
C SER A 68 14.67 -12.92 9.01
N SER A 69 14.57 -11.63 8.69
CA SER A 69 15.60 -10.64 8.95
C SER A 69 15.91 -10.48 10.44
N ASP A 70 14.88 -10.38 11.29
CA ASP A 70 15.04 -10.20 12.74
C ASP A 70 15.81 -11.36 13.38
N ARG A 71 15.57 -12.60 12.92
CA ARG A 71 16.30 -13.78 13.38
C ARG A 71 17.77 -13.72 13.00
N VAL A 72 18.07 -13.36 11.76
CA VAL A 72 19.45 -13.23 11.28
C VAL A 72 20.17 -12.12 12.05
N PHE A 73 19.53 -10.97 12.27
CA PHE A 73 20.11 -9.89 13.07
C PHE A 73 20.34 -10.29 14.53
N ALA A 74 19.40 -11.01 15.15
CA ALA A 74 19.58 -11.51 16.51
C ALA A 74 20.74 -12.50 16.62
N ALA A 75 20.93 -13.37 15.61
CA ALA A 75 22.04 -14.31 15.57
C ALA A 75 23.39 -13.63 15.24
N LEU A 76 23.40 -12.55 14.46
CA LEU A 76 24.58 -11.70 14.28
C LEU A 76 24.97 -10.95 15.56
N ALA A 77 24.00 -10.59 16.38
CA ALA A 77 24.23 -9.92 17.66
C ALA A 77 24.70 -10.87 18.77
N SER A 78 24.51 -12.19 18.63
CA SER A 78 25.01 -13.18 19.58
C SER A 78 26.46 -13.57 19.27
N SER A 79 27.27 -13.80 20.31
CA SER A 79 28.68 -14.21 20.14
C SER A 79 28.81 -15.56 19.43
N ASP A 80 27.91 -16.48 19.73
CA ASP A 80 28.09 -17.90 19.45
C ASP A 80 27.81 -18.26 17.99
N LEU A 81 26.90 -17.55 17.33
CA LEU A 81 26.46 -17.83 15.96
C LEU A 81 26.90 -16.76 14.96
N SER A 82 27.43 -15.62 15.41
CA SER A 82 27.80 -14.49 14.55
C SER A 82 28.77 -14.89 13.42
N GLY A 83 29.78 -15.71 13.72
CA GLY A 83 30.77 -16.17 12.75
C GLY A 83 30.16 -16.98 11.61
N ASP A 84 29.32 -17.97 11.95
CA ASP A 84 28.66 -18.84 10.99
C ASP A 84 27.65 -18.07 10.12
N VAL A 85 26.87 -17.18 10.74
CA VAL A 85 25.91 -16.34 10.01
C VAL A 85 26.63 -15.40 9.04
N LEU A 86 27.73 -14.76 9.46
CA LEU A 86 28.54 -13.92 8.58
C LEU A 86 29.15 -14.70 7.42
N ALA A 87 29.64 -15.92 7.66
CA ALA A 87 30.19 -16.77 6.60
C ALA A 87 29.13 -17.11 5.54
N ARG A 88 27.89 -17.43 5.95
CA ARG A 88 26.77 -17.72 5.06
C ARG A 88 26.29 -16.51 4.27
N LEU A 89 26.23 -15.33 4.90
CA LEU A 89 25.90 -14.10 4.20
C LEU A 89 26.97 -13.76 3.14
N ARG A 90 28.27 -13.93 3.49
CA ARG A 90 29.38 -13.70 2.56
C ARG A 90 29.43 -14.70 1.41
N SER A 91 28.93 -15.92 1.59
CA SER A 91 28.79 -16.90 0.51
C SER A 91 27.55 -16.67 -0.36
N GLY A 92 26.74 -15.65 -0.06
CA GLY A 92 25.58 -15.26 -0.86
C GLY A 92 24.33 -16.09 -0.59
N GLN A 93 24.25 -16.79 0.55
CA GLN A 93 23.01 -17.49 0.92
C GLN A 93 21.88 -16.47 1.19
N PRO A 94 20.65 -16.73 0.71
CA PRO A 94 19.52 -15.85 0.97
C PRO A 94 19.14 -15.85 2.46
N VAL A 95 18.66 -14.69 2.93
CA VAL A 95 18.32 -14.45 4.34
C VAL A 95 17.29 -15.48 4.84
N GLU A 96 16.29 -15.81 4.03
CA GLU A 96 15.28 -16.82 4.34
C GLU A 96 15.89 -18.18 4.67
N SER A 97 16.84 -18.68 3.85
CA SER A 97 17.50 -19.96 4.11
C SER A 97 18.38 -19.94 5.35
N ILE A 98 19.02 -18.80 5.65
CA ILE A 98 19.80 -18.64 6.89
C ILE A 98 18.86 -18.61 8.11
N SER A 99 17.74 -17.89 8.03
CA SER A 99 16.71 -17.83 9.08
C SER A 99 16.07 -19.20 9.34
N GLU A 100 15.79 -19.98 8.29
CA GLU A 100 15.31 -21.36 8.41
C GLU A 100 16.33 -22.23 9.15
N TRP A 101 17.61 -22.18 8.75
CA TRP A 101 18.69 -22.88 9.45
C TRP A 101 18.83 -22.47 10.93
N LEU A 102 18.64 -21.19 11.26
CA LEU A 102 18.64 -20.70 12.64
C LEU A 102 17.43 -21.19 13.46
N SER A 103 16.37 -21.67 12.81
CA SER A 103 15.14 -22.11 13.47
C SER A 103 15.13 -23.60 13.82
N GLY A 104 16.10 -24.38 13.31
CA GLY A 104 16.21 -25.83 13.49
C GLY A 104 16.82 -26.52 12.27
#